data_AF-A0A3D0P9H3-F1
#
_entry.id   AF-A0A3D0P9H3-F1
#
_cell.length_a   1.000
_cell.length_b   1.000
_cell.length_c   1.000
_cell.angle_alpha   90.00
_cell.angle_beta   90.00
_cell.angle_gamma   90.00
#
_symmetry.space_group_name_H-M   'P 1'
#
loop_
_entity.id
_entity.type
_entity.pdbx_description
1 polymer ?
#
loop_
_entity_poly.entity_id
_entity_poly.type
_entity_poly.pdbx_seq_one_letter_code
_entity_poly.pdbx_strand_id
1 'polypeptide(L)'
;RWLGAPYRAFSLDQSPQERLQVDLQGFDCFLLVEQALALARSQTKTGFEQALQQLRYGGQSTDYCHRQHYFTRWAQTAIDQGAIRDLNPALPGVTSRQRRL
;
A
#
# COMPACT_ATOMS: atom_id res chain seq x y z
N ARG A 1 -10.37 7.26 13.44
CA ARG A 1 -9.47 8.43 13.55
C ARG A 1 -8.14 7.93 14.10
N TRP A 2 -7.05 8.01 13.33
CA TRP A 2 -5.72 7.44 13.69
C TRP A 2 -4.66 8.48 14.07
N LEU A 3 -5.06 9.74 14.23
CA LEU A 3 -4.19 10.75 14.82
C LEU A 3 -3.79 10.31 16.24
N GLY A 4 -2.48 10.25 16.50
CA GLY A 4 -1.94 9.74 17.76
C GLY A 4 -1.81 8.21 17.84
N ALA A 5 -2.13 7.46 16.77
CA ALA A 5 -1.85 6.03 16.75
C ALA A 5 -0.33 5.78 16.83
N PRO A 6 0.11 4.75 17.57
CA PRO A 6 1.52 4.44 17.73
C PRO A 6 2.18 4.03 16.40
N TYR A 7 3.42 4.48 16.22
CA TYR A 7 4.26 4.01 15.13
C TYR A 7 4.79 2.60 15.43
N ARG A 8 4.66 1.66 14.48
CA ARG A 8 5.12 0.27 14.61
C ARG A 8 5.89 -0.16 13.38
N ALA A 9 7.20 -0.30 13.50
CA ALA A 9 8.05 -0.84 12.45
C ALA A 9 7.94 -2.38 12.39
N PHE A 10 8.20 -2.96 11.22
CA PHE A 10 8.28 -4.41 10.99
C PHE A 10 6.99 -5.18 11.35
N SER A 11 5.83 -4.51 11.35
CA SER A 11 4.55 -5.12 11.71
C SER A 11 4.17 -6.32 10.82
N LEU A 12 4.59 -6.34 9.55
CA LEU A 12 4.33 -7.46 8.65
C LEU A 12 5.34 -8.62 8.78
N ASP A 13 6.48 -8.40 9.44
CA ASP A 13 7.59 -9.36 9.51
C ASP A 13 7.65 -10.11 10.85
N GLN A 14 6.59 -10.02 11.67
CA GLN A 14 6.50 -10.67 12.97
C GLN A 14 6.15 -12.16 12.90
N SER A 15 5.79 -12.67 11.71
CA SER A 15 5.39 -14.07 11.51
C SER A 15 6.31 -14.75 10.50
N PRO A 16 6.69 -16.03 10.70
CA PRO A 16 7.50 -16.77 9.73
C PRO A 16 6.73 -17.11 8.43
N GLN A 17 5.40 -16.97 8.44
CA GLN A 17 4.55 -17.20 7.28
C GLN A 17 3.92 -15.89 6.84
N GLU A 18 4.11 -15.55 5.56
CA GLU A 18 3.41 -14.40 4.97
C GLU A 18 1.90 -14.68 4.94
N ARG A 19 1.14 -13.68 5.36
CA ARG A 19 -0.33 -13.69 5.32
C ARG A 19 -0.82 -12.24 5.24
N LEU A 20 -2.06 -12.04 4.84
CA LEU A 20 -2.68 -10.71 4.85
C LEU A 20 -2.92 -10.27 6.30
N GLN A 21 -1.93 -9.61 6.89
CA GLN A 21 -2.01 -9.09 8.26
C GLN A 21 -2.69 -7.71 8.29
N VAL A 22 -3.63 -7.54 9.21
CA VAL A 22 -4.38 -6.30 9.43
C VAL A 22 -4.22 -5.89 10.89
N ASP A 23 -3.65 -4.71 11.11
CA ASP A 23 -3.62 -4.04 12.42
C ASP A 23 -3.99 -2.57 12.22
N LEU A 24 -5.12 -2.18 12.80
CA LEU A 24 -5.64 -0.80 12.74
C LEU A 24 -5.36 0.00 14.02
N GLN A 25 -4.54 -0.55 14.93
CA GLN A 25 -4.16 0.07 16.21
C GLN A 25 -2.76 0.70 16.19
N GLY A 26 -1.93 0.42 15.18
CA GLY A 26 -0.62 1.01 15.01
C GLY A 26 -0.08 0.75 13.61
N PHE A 27 0.77 1.65 13.11
CA PHE A 27 1.16 1.67 11.71
C PHE A 27 2.62 2.09 11.55
N ASP A 28 3.28 1.63 10.50
CA ASP A 28 4.36 2.41 9.89
C ASP A 28 3.78 3.36 8.82
N CYS A 29 4.64 4.08 8.10
CA CYS A 29 4.20 5.00 7.07
C CYS A 29 3.47 4.31 5.91
N PHE A 30 3.82 3.05 5.59
CA PHE A 30 3.29 2.36 4.43
C PHE A 30 1.93 1.70 4.77
N LEU A 31 1.86 1.02 5.92
CA LEU A 31 0.63 0.42 6.44
C LEU A 31 -0.48 1.43 6.66
N LEU A 32 -0.13 2.65 7.09
CA LEU A 32 -1.10 3.73 7.24
C LEU A 32 -1.77 4.04 5.90
N VAL A 33 -0.98 4.26 4.84
CA VAL A 33 -1.49 4.62 3.50
C VAL A 33 -2.29 3.46 2.90
N GLU A 34 -1.77 2.23 2.95
CA GLU A 34 -2.46 1.06 2.40
C GLU A 34 -3.81 0.83 3.05
N GLN A 35 -3.85 0.81 4.39
CA GLN A 35 -5.09 0.50 5.11
C GLN A 35 -6.08 1.66 5.05
N ALA A 36 -5.62 2.92 5.03
CA ALA A 36 -6.48 4.07 4.77
C ALA A 36 -7.16 3.96 3.40
N LEU A 37 -6.38 3.66 2.35
CA LEU A 37 -6.87 3.57 0.98
C LEU A 37 -7.81 2.37 0.81
N ALA A 38 -7.47 1.21 1.37
CA ALA A 38 -8.32 0.02 1.34
C ALA A 38 -9.67 0.27 2.02
N LEU A 39 -9.69 0.95 3.18
CA LEU A 39 -10.93 1.33 3.86
C LEU A 39 -11.74 2.34 3.06
N ALA A 40 -11.10 3.38 2.50
CA ALA A 40 -11.78 4.39 1.71
C ALA A 40 -12.48 3.83 0.46
N ARG A 41 -12.00 2.70 -0.06
CA ARG A 41 -12.52 2.03 -1.26
C ARG A 41 -13.52 0.92 -0.97
N SER A 42 -13.80 0.62 0.30
CA SER A 42 -14.54 -0.57 0.69
C SER A 42 -15.70 -0.25 1.63
N GLN A 43 -16.83 -0.94 1.45
CA GLN A 43 -18.00 -0.81 2.32
C GLN A 43 -18.21 -2.02 3.22
N THR A 44 -17.48 -3.11 2.97
CA THR A 44 -17.58 -4.37 3.70
C THR A 44 -16.20 -4.82 4.15
N LYS A 45 -16.16 -5.66 5.18
CA LYS A 45 -14.91 -6.28 5.65
C LYS A 45 -14.21 -7.05 4.52
N THR A 46 -14.95 -7.87 3.78
CA THR A 46 -14.41 -8.64 2.66
C THR A 46 -13.88 -7.74 1.55
N GLY A 47 -14.59 -6.65 1.22
CA GLY A 47 -14.11 -5.66 0.26
C GLY A 47 -12.81 -4.99 0.72
N PHE A 48 -12.69 -4.68 2.02
CA PHE A 48 -11.47 -4.13 2.60
C PHE A 48 -10.30 -5.10 2.48
N GLU A 49 -10.50 -6.37 2.83
CA GLU A 49 -9.46 -7.40 2.74
C GLU A 49 -9.02 -7.61 1.29
N GLN A 50 -9.96 -7.65 0.34
CA GLN A 50 -9.68 -7.75 -1.10
C GLN A 50 -8.90 -6.52 -1.61
N ALA A 51 -9.34 -5.31 -1.25
CA ALA A 51 -8.66 -4.08 -1.64
C ALA A 51 -7.25 -4.01 -1.05
N LEU A 52 -7.07 -4.42 0.22
CA LEU A 52 -5.77 -4.45 0.87
C LEU A 52 -4.84 -5.50 0.22
N GLN A 53 -5.35 -6.67 -0.14
CA GLN A 53 -4.58 -7.69 -0.85
C GLN A 53 -4.15 -7.18 -2.24
N GLN A 54 -5.06 -6.53 -2.98
CA GLN A 54 -4.78 -5.93 -4.27
C GLN A 54 -3.67 -4.88 -4.18
N LEU A 55 -3.71 -4.01 -3.17
CA LEU A 55 -2.68 -3.00 -2.93
C LEU A 55 -1.35 -3.62 -2.50
N ARG A 56 -1.35 -4.56 -1.54
CA ARG A 56 -0.12 -5.06 -0.93
C ARG A 56 0.62 -6.09 -1.78
N TYR A 57 -0.11 -6.91 -2.54
CA TYR A 57 0.44 -8.01 -3.33
C TYR A 57 0.17 -7.86 -4.83
N GLY A 58 -0.42 -6.74 -5.28
CA GLY A 58 -0.71 -6.52 -6.70
C GLY A 58 -1.70 -7.52 -7.31
N GLY A 59 -2.59 -8.09 -6.48
CA GLY A 59 -3.52 -9.15 -6.91
C GLY A 59 -2.87 -10.51 -7.14
N GLN A 60 -1.61 -10.70 -6.76
CA GLN A 60 -0.91 -11.98 -6.79
C GLN A 60 -1.15 -12.79 -5.50
N SER A 61 -0.49 -13.95 -5.40
CA SER A 61 -0.50 -14.75 -4.18
C SER A 61 0.07 -13.98 -2.99
N THR A 62 -0.48 -14.27 -1.80
CA THR A 62 -0.03 -13.69 -0.53
C THR A 62 1.26 -14.39 -0.09
N ASP A 63 2.38 -13.99 -0.67
CA ASP A 63 3.71 -14.42 -0.28
C ASP A 63 4.70 -13.25 -0.26
N TYR A 64 5.81 -13.47 0.45
CA TYR A 64 6.81 -12.43 0.70
C TYR A 64 7.40 -11.87 -0.60
N CYS A 65 7.53 -12.69 -1.64
CA CYS A 65 8.11 -12.29 -2.92
C CYS A 65 7.15 -11.39 -3.72
N HIS A 66 5.84 -11.60 -3.58
CA HIS A 66 4.83 -10.76 -4.22
C HIS A 66 4.45 -9.51 -3.41
N ARG A 67 4.78 -9.47 -2.11
CA ARG A 67 4.60 -8.25 -1.31
C ARG A 67 5.39 -7.09 -1.93
N GLN A 68 4.72 -5.95 -2.12
CA GLN A 68 5.30 -4.81 -2.83
C GLN A 68 6.21 -3.98 -1.91
N HIS A 69 7.45 -4.42 -1.72
CA HIS A 69 8.42 -3.77 -0.81
C HIS A 69 8.90 -2.39 -1.29
N TYR A 70 8.84 -2.12 -2.60
CA TYR A 70 9.26 -0.85 -3.17
C TYR A 70 8.04 0.06 -3.41
N PHE A 71 8.03 1.23 -2.77
CA PHE A 71 6.94 2.20 -2.89
C PHE A 71 6.65 2.60 -4.35
N THR A 72 7.68 2.68 -5.20
CA THR A 72 7.51 2.96 -6.63
C THR A 72 6.75 1.86 -7.37
N ARG A 73 7.05 0.58 -7.08
CA ARG A 73 6.32 -0.57 -7.63
C ARG A 73 4.87 -0.57 -7.13
N TRP A 74 4.68 -0.29 -5.83
CA TRP A 74 3.35 -0.19 -5.24
C TRP A 74 2.50 0.90 -5.88
N ALA A 75 3.06 2.10 -6.02
CA ALA A 75 2.39 3.23 -6.64
C ALA A 75 2.03 2.91 -8.09
N GLN A 76 2.94 2.31 -8.87
CA GLN A 76 2.66 1.92 -10.25
C GLN A 76 1.51 0.91 -10.33
N THR A 77 1.52 -0.15 -9.51
CA THR A 77 0.44 -1.12 -9.50
C THR A 77 -0.90 -0.50 -9.07
N ALA A 78 -0.89 0.38 -8.06
CA ALA A 78 -2.09 1.08 -7.62
C ALA A 78 -2.64 2.02 -8.71
N ILE A 79 -1.78 2.62 -9.55
CA ILE A 79 -2.19 3.40 -10.73
C ILE A 79 -2.79 2.48 -11.79
N ASP A 80 -2.13 1.37 -12.12
CA ASP A 80 -2.57 0.42 -13.14
C ASP A 80 -3.94 -0.20 -12.78
N GLN A 81 -4.20 -0.41 -11.48
CA GLN A 81 -5.48 -0.89 -10.95
C GLN A 81 -6.55 0.22 -10.83
N GLY A 82 -6.23 1.47 -11.16
CA GLY A 82 -7.14 2.61 -10.97
C GLY A 82 -7.46 2.92 -9.50
N ALA A 83 -6.60 2.49 -8.58
CA ALA A 83 -6.75 2.76 -7.15
C ALA A 83 -6.34 4.20 -6.80
N ILE A 84 -5.31 4.71 -7.47
CA ILE A 84 -4.83 6.09 -7.37
C ILE A 84 -4.54 6.68 -8.75
N ARG A 85 -4.31 7.99 -8.82
CA ARG A 85 -3.88 8.69 -10.03
C ARG A 85 -2.64 9.50 -9.72
N ASP A 86 -1.61 9.39 -10.55
CA ASP A 86 -0.44 10.26 -10.46
C ASP A 86 -0.81 11.67 -10.93
N LEU A 87 -0.67 12.64 -10.03
CA LEU A 87 -0.93 14.05 -10.32
C LEU A 87 0.35 14.78 -10.72
N ASN A 88 1.54 14.21 -10.47
CA ASN A 88 2.81 14.87 -10.72
C ASN A 88 2.95 15.39 -12.16
N PRO A 89 2.58 14.65 -13.23
CA PRO A 89 2.73 15.15 -14.60
C PRO A 89 1.96 16.44 -14.89
N ALA A 90 0.91 16.74 -14.11
CA ALA A 90 0.09 17.93 -14.27
C ALA A 90 0.52 19.09 -13.37
N LEU A 91 1.45 18.89 -12.43
CA LEU A 91 1.88 19.92 -11.50
C LEU A 91 2.90 20.88 -12.15
N PRO A 92 2.78 22.20 -11.93
CA PRO A 92 3.74 23.17 -12.44
C PRO A 92 5.14 22.93 -11.83
N GLY A 93 6.18 23.05 -12.65
CA GLY A 93 7.57 22.92 -12.22
C GLY A 93 8.09 21.48 -12.14
N VAL A 94 7.31 20.47 -12.55
CA VAL A 94 7.80 19.10 -12.61
C VAL A 94 8.85 18.94 -13.69
N THR A 95 10.00 18.39 -13.30
CA THR A 95 11.08 18.02 -14.20
C THR A 95 11.33 16.52 -14.07
N SER A 96 11.21 15.79 -15.17
CA SER A 96 11.52 14.36 -15.19
C SER A 96 13.04 14.17 -15.31
N ARG A 97 13.67 13.56 -14.31
CA ARG A 97 15.04 13.03 -14.45
C ARG A 97 14.98 11.58 -14.87
N GLN A 98 15.31 11.30 -16.12
CA GLN A 98 15.65 9.93 -16.52
C GLN A 98 17.00 9.56 -15.87
N ARG A 99 16.98 8.58 -14.97
CA ARG A 99 18.21 7.92 -14.52
C ARG A 99 18.69 7.04 -15.67
N ARG A 100 19.74 7.45 -16.37
CA ARG A 100 20.51 6.52 -17.22
C ARG A 100 21.32 5.64 -16.28
N LEU A 101 21.07 4.34 -16.34
CA LEU A 101 21.94 3.32 -15.75
C LEU A 101 23.15 3.09 -16.65
#